data_AF-A0A9D0HEU8-F1
#
_entry.id   AF-A0A9D0HEU8-F1
#
_cell.length_a   1.000
_cell.length_b   1.000
_cell.length_c   1.000
_cell.angle_alpha   90.00
_cell.angle_beta   90.00
_cell.angle_gamma   90.00
#
_symmetry.space_group_name_H-M   'P 1'
#
loop_
_entity.id
_entity.type
_entity.pdbx_description
1 polymer ?
#
loop_
_entity_poly.entity_id
_entity_poly.type
_entity_poly.pdbx_seq_one_letter_code
_entity_poly.pdbx_strand_id
1 'polypeptide(L)'
;LDGLRDRAAHFYERACGELVDDPWGLRDEYIDALLAPPRARDEWVRRWAPRASSSAQRCQLLSLLESQRSSMLMYTSCGWFFNDLSGIETVQVMRYAGHLIDQLRDMGATPGEADFLAQLSEGRSNIASCGNGADIYRDKVAPARVSSVAVAAHIGLSCVATQMGPTGHLAGRHYRIEELRQQRRGRLSVATMRIVLRHARTDRRQLLAACSIHLGNTDLSCVLKPLDEPAAFEPLADKVVCSFNSGASLLVLMRTIEQAFGSDDYDLRQLLPEHRQALSRALFAPMRERYAAQYELTFRDSEQTITRFREAGLPLPEELALAAQLALNERFKRAAASLSVEPFEVAAYERVLALVEQAGRYGFALSLEAAAQPLQRALLAALRRLVAGAVQARHGHRGGGLAAALEVLSVAERLGAKIDLEPAQELLFQALKEGHLPPDEVPQRLLERLALAPSWCDGCD
;
A
#
# COMPACT_ATOMS: atom_id res chain seq x y z
N LEU A 1 14.08 -25.49 -17.02
CA LEU A 1 13.41 -25.64 -15.71
C LEU A 1 13.74 -26.97 -15.04
N ASP A 2 13.70 -28.08 -15.78
CA ASP A 2 14.01 -29.42 -15.26
C ASP A 2 15.35 -29.51 -14.54
N GLY A 3 16.43 -28.97 -15.14
CA GLY A 3 17.75 -28.97 -14.48
C GLY A 3 17.78 -28.27 -13.11
N LEU A 4 17.00 -27.20 -12.93
CA LEU A 4 16.88 -26.52 -11.64
C LEU A 4 16.03 -27.36 -10.65
N ARG A 5 14.94 -27.96 -11.12
CA ARG A 5 14.10 -28.87 -10.33
C ARG A 5 14.91 -30.04 -9.81
N ASP A 6 15.68 -30.70 -10.67
CA ASP A 6 16.42 -31.92 -10.32
C ASP A 6 17.52 -31.63 -9.31
N ARG A 7 18.21 -30.48 -9.44
CA ARG A 7 19.15 -29.99 -8.43
C ARG A 7 18.47 -29.72 -7.09
N ALA A 8 17.30 -29.06 -7.11
CA ALA A 8 16.53 -28.80 -5.89
C ALA A 8 16.04 -30.10 -5.24
N ALA A 9 15.57 -31.07 -6.04
CA ALA A 9 15.13 -32.38 -5.60
C ALA A 9 16.25 -33.17 -4.92
N HIS A 10 17.42 -33.24 -5.55
CA HIS A 10 18.58 -33.92 -4.99
C HIS A 10 19.05 -33.29 -3.67
N PHE A 11 19.11 -31.95 -3.61
CA PHE A 11 19.44 -31.25 -2.37
C PHE A 11 18.40 -31.52 -1.27
N TYR A 12 17.12 -31.48 -1.63
CA TYR A 12 16.00 -31.74 -0.73
C TYR A 12 16.04 -33.15 -0.15
N GLU A 13 16.15 -34.17 -0.98
CA GLU A 13 16.17 -35.57 -0.54
C GLU A 13 17.31 -35.84 0.44
N ARG A 14 18.52 -35.35 0.11
CA ARG A 14 19.68 -35.49 1.00
C ARG A 14 19.50 -34.75 2.33
N ALA A 15 19.16 -33.46 2.29
CA ALA A 15 19.09 -32.63 3.51
C ALA A 15 17.86 -32.93 4.37
N CYS A 16 16.74 -33.31 3.76
CA CYS A 16 15.51 -33.67 4.47
C CYS A 16 15.58 -35.10 5.03
N GLY A 17 16.33 -36.01 4.38
CA GLY A 17 16.58 -37.37 4.89
C GLY A 17 17.32 -37.42 6.23
N GLU A 18 18.04 -36.34 6.59
CA GLU A 18 18.64 -36.20 7.92
C GLU A 18 17.59 -35.90 9.01
N LEU A 19 16.39 -35.44 8.63
CA LEU A 19 15.33 -34.99 9.53
C LEU A 19 14.13 -35.94 9.56
N VAL A 20 13.86 -36.66 8.48
CA VAL A 20 12.73 -37.60 8.34
C VAL A 20 13.11 -38.82 7.51
N ASP A 21 12.38 -39.93 7.69
CA ASP A 21 12.63 -41.18 6.97
C ASP A 21 12.08 -41.16 5.53
N ASP A 22 10.96 -40.48 5.29
CA ASP A 22 10.36 -40.30 3.96
C ASP A 22 10.20 -38.81 3.61
N PRO A 23 11.23 -38.20 2.99
CA PRO A 23 11.15 -36.81 2.53
C PRO A 23 10.02 -36.55 1.53
N TRP A 24 9.79 -37.47 0.59
CA TRP A 24 8.83 -37.23 -0.48
C TRP A 24 7.38 -37.35 0.01
N GLY A 25 7.10 -38.31 0.89
CA GLY A 25 5.83 -38.38 1.61
C GLY A 25 5.59 -37.11 2.45
N LEU A 26 6.61 -36.63 3.19
CA LEU A 26 6.51 -35.39 3.95
C LEU A 26 6.16 -34.17 3.08
N ARG A 27 6.77 -34.07 1.89
CA ARG A 27 6.47 -33.00 0.93
C ARG A 27 4.98 -32.98 0.57
N ASP A 28 4.39 -34.14 0.32
CA ASP A 28 2.99 -34.25 -0.10
C ASP A 28 2.03 -33.86 1.02
N GLU A 29 2.36 -34.25 2.25
CA GLU A 29 1.61 -33.91 3.47
C GLU A 29 1.74 -32.43 3.87
N TYR A 30 2.66 -31.68 3.24
CA TYR A 30 2.89 -30.26 3.55
C TYR A 30 1.71 -29.37 3.17
N ILE A 31 0.80 -29.83 2.31
CA ILE A 31 -0.40 -29.08 1.94
C ILE A 31 -1.25 -28.71 3.17
N ASP A 32 -1.34 -29.60 4.15
CA ASP A 32 -2.11 -29.36 5.38
C ASP A 32 -1.50 -28.21 6.18
N ALA A 33 -0.16 -28.17 6.29
CA ALA A 33 0.53 -27.08 6.98
C ALA A 33 0.46 -25.74 6.23
N LEU A 34 0.34 -25.79 4.90
CA LEU A 34 0.22 -24.59 4.05
C LEU A 34 -1.16 -23.93 4.19
N LEU A 35 -2.22 -24.73 4.34
CA LEU A 35 -3.59 -24.26 4.46
C LEU A 35 -3.96 -23.92 5.91
N ALA A 36 -3.27 -24.49 6.89
CA ALA A 36 -3.56 -24.26 8.29
C ALA A 36 -3.12 -22.87 8.79
N PRO A 37 -3.77 -22.32 9.84
CA PRO A 37 -3.31 -21.11 10.51
C PRO A 37 -1.87 -21.27 11.04
N PRO A 38 -1.07 -20.20 11.14
CA PRO A 38 0.34 -20.30 11.55
C PRO A 38 0.61 -21.07 12.84
N ARG A 39 -0.33 -21.05 13.81
CA ARG A 39 -0.22 -21.77 15.09
C ARG A 39 -0.26 -23.30 14.95
N ALA A 40 -0.86 -23.83 13.90
CA ALA A 40 -0.96 -25.27 13.66
C ALA A 40 0.34 -25.87 13.09
N ARG A 41 1.27 -25.03 12.63
CA ARG A 41 2.53 -25.50 12.00
C ARG A 41 3.45 -26.21 12.97
N ASP A 42 3.56 -25.73 14.21
CA ASP A 42 4.39 -26.37 15.24
C ASP A 42 3.86 -27.76 15.64
N GLU A 43 2.55 -27.96 15.59
CA GLU A 43 1.92 -29.26 15.80
C GLU A 43 2.16 -30.19 14.61
N TRP A 44 2.03 -29.67 13.38
CA TRP A 44 2.31 -30.41 12.16
C TRP A 44 3.77 -30.90 12.12
N VAL A 45 4.74 -30.03 12.41
CA VAL A 45 6.16 -30.42 12.43
C VAL A 45 6.44 -31.47 13.51
N ARG A 46 5.83 -31.37 14.69
CA ARG A 46 5.96 -32.40 15.74
C ARG A 46 5.40 -33.75 15.32
N ARG A 47 4.31 -33.77 14.56
CA ARG A 47 3.68 -35.00 14.06
C ARG A 47 4.52 -35.66 12.98
N TRP A 48 4.96 -34.89 11.99
CA TRP A 48 5.53 -35.43 10.75
C TRP A 48 7.06 -35.46 10.72
N ALA A 49 7.72 -34.64 11.54
CA ALA A 49 9.17 -34.57 11.61
C ALA A 49 9.67 -34.47 13.07
N PRO A 50 9.44 -35.50 13.91
CA PRO A 50 9.77 -35.45 15.34
C PRO A 50 11.27 -35.25 15.62
N ARG A 51 12.16 -35.61 14.69
CA ARG A 51 13.61 -35.36 14.82
C ARG A 51 13.97 -33.88 14.67
N ALA A 52 13.11 -33.06 14.04
CA ALA A 52 13.27 -31.60 13.95
C ALA A 52 12.83 -30.91 15.25
N SER A 53 13.53 -31.22 16.34
CA SER A 53 13.14 -30.82 17.69
C SER A 53 13.54 -29.38 18.02
N SER A 54 14.67 -28.89 17.48
CA SER A 54 15.18 -27.53 17.68
C SER A 54 14.59 -26.52 16.69
N SER A 55 14.56 -25.23 17.07
CA SER A 55 14.11 -24.15 16.19
C SER A 55 14.91 -24.06 14.87
N ALA A 56 16.21 -24.33 14.92
CA ALA A 56 17.08 -24.37 13.75
C ALA A 56 16.69 -25.49 12.78
N GLN A 57 16.49 -26.71 13.29
CA GLN A 57 16.05 -27.84 12.46
C GLN A 57 14.65 -27.64 11.88
N ARG A 58 13.72 -27.06 12.65
CA ARG A 58 12.38 -26.72 12.13
C ARG A 58 12.47 -25.69 11.01
N CYS A 59 13.28 -24.64 11.20
CA CYS A 59 13.52 -23.63 10.16
C CYS A 59 14.12 -24.25 8.90
N GLN A 60 15.08 -25.17 9.05
CA GLN A 60 15.68 -25.91 7.94
C GLN A 60 14.63 -26.76 7.21
N LEU A 61 13.86 -27.59 7.93
CA LEU A 61 12.78 -28.41 7.36
C LEU A 61 11.78 -27.57 6.56
N LEU A 62 11.28 -26.48 7.16
CA LEU A 62 10.31 -25.61 6.50
C LEU A 62 10.91 -24.89 5.28
N SER A 63 12.20 -24.56 5.32
CA SER A 63 12.89 -23.95 4.17
C SER A 63 13.05 -24.95 3.01
N LEU A 64 13.35 -26.22 3.34
CA LEU A 64 13.40 -27.33 2.38
C LEU A 64 12.02 -27.55 1.73
N LEU A 65 10.95 -27.60 2.51
CA LEU A 65 9.57 -27.76 2.01
C LEU A 65 9.13 -26.56 1.14
N GLU A 66 9.43 -25.33 1.56
CA GLU A 66 9.15 -24.13 0.75
C GLU A 66 9.96 -24.10 -0.56
N SER A 67 11.16 -24.69 -0.60
CA SER A 67 11.92 -24.82 -1.85
C SER A 67 11.24 -25.79 -2.83
N GLN A 68 10.70 -26.90 -2.35
CA GLN A 68 9.91 -27.83 -3.18
C GLN A 68 8.62 -27.16 -3.68
N ARG A 69 7.98 -26.35 -2.84
CA ARG A 69 6.82 -25.54 -3.25
C ARG A 69 7.17 -24.60 -4.40
N SER A 70 8.28 -23.86 -4.32
CA SER A 70 8.73 -23.00 -5.41
C SER A 70 9.09 -23.78 -6.67
N SER A 71 9.69 -24.98 -6.51
CA SER A 71 9.98 -25.90 -7.61
C SER A 71 8.71 -26.35 -8.35
N MET A 72 7.59 -26.55 -7.64
CA MET A 72 6.30 -26.84 -8.27
C MET A 72 5.68 -25.60 -8.92
N LEU A 73 5.77 -24.43 -8.28
CA LEU A 73 5.19 -23.18 -8.80
C LEU A 73 5.80 -22.74 -10.14
N MET A 74 7.07 -23.03 -10.41
CA MET A 74 7.66 -22.71 -11.72
C MET A 74 7.12 -23.57 -12.88
N TYR A 75 6.24 -24.55 -12.65
CA TYR A 75 5.59 -25.36 -13.69
C TYR A 75 4.13 -24.97 -13.96
N THR A 76 3.67 -23.79 -13.50
CA THR A 76 2.31 -23.33 -13.82
C THR A 76 2.12 -23.20 -15.34
N SER A 77 1.18 -23.95 -15.90
CA SER A 77 0.98 -24.10 -17.35
C SER A 77 0.62 -22.81 -18.07
N CYS A 78 -0.06 -21.87 -17.40
CA CYS A 78 -0.40 -20.55 -17.96
C CYS A 78 0.84 -19.77 -18.42
N GLY A 79 2.00 -20.00 -17.81
CA GLY A 79 3.26 -19.36 -18.19
C GLY A 79 3.82 -19.78 -19.54
N TRP A 80 3.27 -20.83 -20.17
CA TRP A 80 3.78 -21.37 -21.44
C TRP A 80 2.71 -21.43 -22.54
N PHE A 81 1.53 -20.87 -22.27
CA PHE A 81 0.41 -20.84 -23.23
C PHE A 81 0.59 -19.77 -24.30
N PHE A 82 1.15 -18.61 -23.95
CA PHE A 82 1.30 -17.48 -24.85
C PHE A 82 2.56 -17.58 -25.71
N ASN A 83 2.54 -16.88 -26.85
CA ASN A 83 3.55 -17.02 -27.89
C ASN A 83 4.89 -16.34 -27.57
N ASP A 84 5.00 -15.55 -26.49
CA ASP A 84 6.19 -14.74 -26.21
C ASP A 84 6.73 -14.91 -24.79
N LEU A 85 8.06 -15.01 -24.67
CA LEU A 85 8.76 -15.20 -23.39
C LEU A 85 8.72 -13.99 -22.45
N SER A 86 8.48 -12.79 -22.99
CA SER A 86 8.48 -11.55 -22.22
C SER A 86 7.13 -11.22 -21.58
N GLY A 87 6.11 -12.06 -21.85
CA GLY A 87 4.77 -12.01 -21.27
C GLY A 87 4.78 -12.13 -19.74
N ILE A 88 3.75 -11.56 -19.10
CA ILE A 88 3.70 -11.45 -17.63
C ILE A 88 3.65 -12.83 -16.95
N GLU A 89 3.02 -13.81 -17.59
CA GLU A 89 2.85 -15.17 -17.12
C GLU A 89 4.18 -15.94 -17.16
N THR A 90 4.90 -15.89 -18.29
CA THR A 90 6.21 -16.52 -18.45
C THR A 90 7.23 -15.91 -17.49
N VAL A 91 7.24 -14.58 -17.38
CA VAL A 91 8.09 -13.86 -16.42
C VAL A 91 7.76 -14.27 -14.98
N GLN A 92 6.49 -14.51 -14.65
CA GLN A 92 6.11 -15.00 -13.32
C GLN A 92 6.66 -16.40 -13.03
N VAL A 93 6.63 -17.31 -14.00
CA VAL A 93 7.31 -18.61 -13.90
C VAL A 93 8.81 -18.45 -13.66
N MET A 94 9.47 -17.55 -14.40
CA MET A 94 10.89 -17.26 -14.21
C MET A 94 11.17 -16.64 -12.82
N ARG A 95 10.24 -15.86 -12.27
CA ARG A 95 10.33 -15.34 -10.89
C ARG A 95 10.25 -16.45 -9.85
N TYR A 96 9.42 -17.46 -10.03
CA TYR A 96 9.41 -18.63 -9.15
C TYR A 96 10.73 -19.39 -9.22
N ALA A 97 11.30 -19.57 -10.42
CA ALA A 97 12.62 -20.18 -10.59
C ALA A 97 13.73 -19.34 -9.92
N GLY A 98 13.72 -18.02 -10.09
CA GLY A 98 14.64 -17.11 -9.42
C GLY A 98 14.52 -17.17 -7.89
N HIS A 99 13.29 -17.26 -7.38
CA HIS A 99 13.06 -17.42 -5.94
C HIS A 99 13.59 -18.76 -5.41
N LEU A 100 13.40 -19.86 -6.15
CA LEU A 100 13.98 -21.17 -5.81
C LEU A 100 15.52 -21.10 -5.76
N ILE A 101 16.15 -20.44 -6.74
CA ILE A 101 17.60 -20.22 -6.75
C ILE A 101 18.06 -19.51 -5.48
N ASP A 102 17.34 -18.46 -5.07
CA ASP A 102 17.64 -17.73 -3.83
C ASP A 102 17.47 -18.63 -2.60
N GLN A 103 16.37 -19.39 -2.49
CA GLN A 103 16.12 -20.31 -1.38
C GLN A 103 17.22 -21.38 -1.25
N LEU A 104 17.67 -21.95 -2.37
CA LEU A 104 18.76 -22.91 -2.40
C LEU A 104 20.07 -22.29 -1.92
N ARG A 105 20.43 -21.10 -2.42
CA ARG A 105 21.62 -20.36 -2.00
C ARG A 105 21.58 -20.03 -0.50
N ASP A 106 20.42 -19.60 -0.03
CA ASP A 106 20.15 -19.25 1.36
C ASP A 106 20.31 -20.43 2.33
N MET A 107 20.22 -21.67 1.83
CA MET A 107 20.47 -22.92 2.54
C MET A 107 21.87 -23.51 2.27
N GLY A 108 22.74 -22.77 1.57
CA GLY A 108 24.11 -23.19 1.26
C GLY A 108 24.24 -24.16 0.08
N ALA A 109 23.18 -24.37 -0.70
CA ALA A 109 23.23 -25.20 -1.91
C ALA A 109 23.82 -24.42 -3.09
N THR A 110 24.28 -25.15 -4.11
CA THR A 110 24.70 -24.57 -5.40
C THR A 110 23.57 -24.74 -6.42
N PRO A 111 22.77 -23.70 -6.72
CA PRO A 111 21.57 -23.83 -7.55
C PRO A 111 21.87 -24.00 -9.05
N GLY A 112 23.09 -23.68 -9.50
CA GLY A 112 23.45 -23.68 -10.92
C GLY A 112 22.73 -22.57 -11.69
N GLU A 113 22.73 -21.33 -11.16
CA GLU A 113 22.08 -20.19 -11.81
C GLU A 113 22.70 -19.85 -13.18
N ALA A 114 24.02 -20.00 -13.32
CA ALA A 114 24.70 -19.79 -14.60
C ALA A 114 24.19 -20.75 -15.68
N ASP A 115 24.11 -22.05 -15.37
CA ASP A 115 23.58 -23.07 -16.28
C ASP A 115 22.11 -22.80 -16.61
N PHE A 116 21.33 -22.38 -15.61
CA PHE A 116 19.92 -22.03 -15.80
C PHE A 116 19.77 -20.87 -16.79
N LEU A 117 20.58 -19.81 -16.66
CA LEU A 117 20.58 -18.69 -17.59
C LEU A 117 21.09 -19.07 -18.97
N ALA A 118 22.09 -19.95 -19.06
CA ALA A 118 22.59 -20.45 -20.34
C ALA A 118 21.48 -21.17 -21.12
N GLN A 119 20.75 -22.08 -20.47
CA GLN A 119 19.59 -22.75 -21.08
C GLN A 119 18.48 -21.76 -21.44
N LEU A 120 18.20 -20.78 -20.57
CA LEU A 120 17.17 -19.78 -20.80
C LEU A 120 17.48 -18.87 -22.00
N SER A 121 18.77 -18.68 -22.32
CA SER A 121 19.22 -17.87 -23.46
C SER A 121 18.91 -18.50 -24.83
N GLU A 122 18.62 -19.81 -24.88
CA GLU A 122 18.25 -20.51 -26.11
C GLU A 122 16.85 -20.08 -26.60
N GLY A 123 15.97 -19.68 -25.67
CA GLY A 123 14.66 -19.14 -25.99
C GLY A 123 14.71 -17.67 -26.37
N ARG A 124 14.11 -17.30 -27.51
CA ARG A 124 14.03 -15.92 -27.99
C ARG A 124 12.63 -15.34 -27.85
N SER A 125 12.55 -14.06 -27.50
CA SER A 125 11.30 -13.30 -27.60
C SER A 125 11.00 -12.98 -29.06
N ASN A 126 9.71 -12.92 -29.40
CA ASN A 126 9.20 -12.36 -30.64
C ASN A 126 9.36 -10.83 -30.68
N ILE A 127 9.62 -10.19 -29.54
CA ILE A 127 9.88 -8.76 -29.41
C ILE A 127 11.39 -8.54 -29.40
N ALA A 128 11.92 -7.98 -30.48
CA ALA A 128 13.36 -7.79 -30.67
C ALA A 128 14.05 -7.04 -29.51
N SER A 129 13.39 -6.02 -28.94
CA SER A 129 13.92 -5.24 -27.82
C SER A 129 14.00 -6.02 -26.50
N CYS A 130 13.33 -7.17 -26.39
CA CYS A 130 13.37 -8.01 -25.19
C CYS A 130 14.45 -9.10 -25.27
N GLY A 131 15.07 -9.32 -26.42
CA GLY A 131 16.20 -10.25 -26.56
C GLY A 131 15.83 -11.71 -26.30
N ASN A 132 16.68 -12.42 -25.57
CA ASN A 132 16.48 -13.83 -25.20
C ASN A 132 15.99 -13.99 -23.75
N GLY A 133 15.66 -15.21 -23.35
CA GLY A 133 15.15 -15.49 -22.01
C GLY A 133 16.11 -15.10 -20.88
N ALA A 134 17.44 -15.14 -21.09
CA ALA A 134 18.40 -14.67 -20.11
C ALA A 134 18.43 -13.14 -19.97
N ASP A 135 18.21 -12.41 -21.07
CA ASP A 135 18.03 -10.95 -21.05
C ASP A 135 16.75 -10.59 -20.28
N ILE A 136 15.64 -11.25 -20.60
CA ILE A 136 14.35 -11.07 -19.91
C ILE A 136 14.50 -11.34 -18.41
N TYR A 137 15.23 -12.38 -18.03
CA TYR A 137 15.47 -12.67 -16.63
C TYR A 137 16.25 -11.56 -15.93
N ARG A 138 17.34 -11.07 -16.54
CA ARG A 138 18.14 -9.96 -16.01
C ARG A 138 17.33 -8.68 -15.86
N ASP A 139 16.43 -8.40 -16.81
CA ASP A 139 15.70 -7.15 -16.86
C ASP A 139 14.39 -7.15 -16.05
N LYS A 140 13.70 -8.31 -15.96
CA LYS A 140 12.36 -8.40 -15.37
C LYS A 140 12.26 -9.27 -14.12
N VAL A 141 13.21 -10.19 -13.90
CA VAL A 141 13.19 -11.13 -12.77
C VAL A 141 14.16 -10.68 -11.68
N ALA A 142 15.43 -10.43 -12.01
CA ALA A 142 16.44 -10.02 -11.03
C ALA A 142 16.04 -8.74 -10.26
N PRO A 143 15.47 -7.69 -10.89
CA PRO A 143 15.05 -6.48 -10.16
C PRO A 143 13.80 -6.68 -9.30
N ALA A 144 13.02 -7.74 -9.54
CA ALA A 144 11.84 -8.08 -8.76
C ALA A 144 12.15 -8.92 -7.52
N ARG A 145 13.41 -9.32 -7.32
CA ARG A 145 13.82 -10.13 -6.16
C ARG A 145 13.67 -9.34 -4.87
N VAL A 146 13.13 -10.00 -3.86
CA VAL A 146 12.92 -9.42 -2.54
C VAL A 146 13.82 -10.09 -1.51
N SER A 147 14.96 -9.46 -1.25
CA SER A 147 15.87 -9.89 -0.19
C SER A 147 15.40 -9.36 1.17
N SER A 148 15.82 -10.03 2.24
CA SER A 148 15.56 -9.54 3.61
C SER A 148 16.24 -8.20 3.87
N VAL A 149 17.35 -7.93 3.19
CA VAL A 149 18.07 -6.65 3.26
C VAL A 149 17.23 -5.54 2.61
N ALA A 150 16.61 -5.78 1.46
CA ALA A 150 15.69 -4.81 0.84
C ALA A 150 14.46 -4.52 1.72
N VAL A 151 13.93 -5.54 2.40
CA VAL A 151 12.84 -5.38 3.38
C VAL A 151 13.29 -4.54 4.58
N ALA A 152 14.47 -4.82 5.14
CA ALA A 152 15.03 -4.04 6.24
C ALA A 152 15.33 -2.59 5.85
N ALA A 153 15.85 -2.36 4.64
CA ALA A 153 16.11 -1.02 4.11
C ALA A 153 14.81 -0.23 3.97
N HIS A 154 13.75 -0.89 3.50
CA HIS A 154 12.43 -0.31 3.43
C HIS A 154 11.91 0.14 4.80
N ILE A 155 12.05 -0.71 5.81
CA ILE A 155 11.66 -0.38 7.18
C ILE A 155 12.48 0.81 7.70
N GLY A 156 13.81 0.76 7.54
CA GLY A 156 14.73 1.83 7.98
C GLY A 156 14.41 3.19 7.38
N LEU A 157 14.29 3.25 6.05
CA LEU A 157 13.94 4.48 5.31
C LEU A 157 12.55 5.00 5.72
N SER A 158 11.58 4.10 5.88
CA SER A 158 10.23 4.48 6.27
C SER A 158 10.15 5.03 7.68
N CYS A 159 10.96 4.56 8.62
CA CYS A 159 11.00 5.11 9.98
C CYS A 159 11.43 6.58 10.01
N VAL A 160 12.32 7.00 9.12
CA VAL A 160 12.77 8.41 9.06
C VAL A 160 11.77 9.28 8.32
N ALA A 161 11.16 8.75 7.26
CA ALA A 161 10.31 9.52 6.36
C ALA A 161 8.81 9.52 6.75
N THR A 162 8.33 8.51 7.48
CA THR A 162 6.91 8.28 7.77
C THR A 162 6.69 7.73 9.18
N GLN A 163 5.44 7.70 9.63
CA GLN A 163 5.06 6.95 10.81
C GLN A 163 4.89 5.46 10.46
N MET A 164 5.86 4.64 10.86
CA MET A 164 5.78 3.19 10.77
C MET A 164 5.61 2.60 12.17
N GLY A 165 4.64 1.70 12.33
CA GLY A 165 4.41 1.00 13.59
C GLY A 165 5.59 0.10 13.97
N PRO A 166 5.81 -0.19 15.28
CA PRO A 166 6.95 -0.97 15.75
C PRO A 166 6.90 -2.45 15.35
N THR A 167 5.75 -2.93 14.89
CA THR A 167 5.58 -4.28 14.34
C THR A 167 4.67 -4.24 13.12
N GLY A 168 4.81 -5.23 12.25
CA GLY A 168 3.94 -5.38 11.09
C GLY A 168 4.33 -6.57 10.22
N HIS A 169 3.78 -6.61 9.01
CA HIS A 169 4.08 -7.63 8.02
C HIS A 169 4.40 -6.99 6.68
N LEU A 170 5.49 -7.43 6.06
CA LEU A 170 5.99 -6.89 4.79
C LEU A 170 6.69 -7.99 3.98
N ALA A 171 6.28 -8.16 2.72
CA ALA A 171 6.89 -9.11 1.78
C ALA A 171 7.13 -10.51 2.37
N GLY A 172 6.08 -11.09 2.99
CA GLY A 172 6.12 -12.44 3.59
C GLY A 172 6.90 -12.54 4.90
N ARG A 173 7.26 -11.41 5.53
CA ARG A 173 8.03 -11.36 6.77
C ARG A 173 7.30 -10.54 7.82
N HIS A 174 7.26 -11.07 9.04
CA HIS A 174 6.94 -10.26 10.22
C HIS A 174 8.17 -9.46 10.61
N TYR A 175 8.00 -8.16 10.83
CA TYR A 175 9.06 -7.31 11.31
C TYR A 175 8.75 -6.80 12.73
N ARG A 176 9.80 -6.56 13.49
CA ARG A 176 9.78 -5.83 14.75
C ARG A 176 10.93 -4.84 14.76
N ILE A 177 10.62 -3.61 15.14
CA ILE A 177 11.56 -2.50 15.28
C ILE A 177 11.83 -2.35 16.78
N GLU A 178 13.10 -2.42 17.13
CA GLU A 178 13.59 -2.34 18.50
C GLU A 178 14.62 -1.21 18.59
N GLU A 179 14.69 -0.58 19.77
CA GLU A 179 15.69 0.46 20.08
C GLU A 179 15.79 1.58 19.02
N LEU A 180 14.64 2.03 18.52
CA LEU A 180 14.59 3.16 17.58
C LEU A 180 15.05 4.44 18.28
N ARG A 181 16.14 5.03 17.80
CA ARG A 181 16.68 6.32 18.26
C ARG A 181 16.67 7.29 17.09
N GLN A 182 15.89 8.37 17.19
CA GLN A 182 15.79 9.40 16.17
C GLN A 182 16.36 10.73 16.68
N GLN A 183 17.18 11.37 15.85
CA GLN A 183 17.80 12.67 16.13
C GLN A 183 17.59 13.60 14.95
N ARG A 184 17.40 14.90 15.22
CA ARG A 184 17.16 15.92 14.19
C ARG A 184 17.91 17.21 14.48
N ARG A 185 18.59 17.74 13.46
CA ARG A 185 19.29 19.03 13.47
C ARG A 185 18.90 19.82 12.22
N GLY A 186 17.87 20.66 12.34
CA GLY A 186 17.29 21.39 11.21
C GLY A 186 16.63 20.45 10.20
N ARG A 187 17.14 20.43 8.96
CA ARG A 187 16.66 19.53 7.88
C ARG A 187 17.31 18.16 7.90
N LEU A 188 18.44 18.03 8.59
CA LEU A 188 19.15 16.77 8.74
C LEU A 188 18.49 15.94 9.84
N SER A 189 18.16 14.69 9.55
CA SER A 189 17.76 13.72 10.58
C SER A 189 18.48 12.38 10.39
N VAL A 190 18.69 11.70 11.51
CA VAL A 190 19.29 10.36 11.57
C VAL A 190 18.42 9.50 12.47
N ALA A 191 18.18 8.27 12.03
CA ALA A 191 17.59 7.24 12.87
C ALA A 191 18.48 6.00 12.90
N THR A 192 18.68 5.45 14.09
CA THR A 192 19.29 4.12 14.28
C THR A 192 18.26 3.20 14.90
N MET A 193 18.26 1.93 14.48
CA MET A 193 17.30 0.94 14.98
C MET A 193 17.80 -0.49 14.78
N ARG A 194 17.28 -1.41 15.59
CA ARG A 194 17.43 -2.85 15.41
C ARG A 194 16.16 -3.41 14.78
N ILE A 195 16.31 -4.14 13.68
CA ILE A 195 15.21 -4.74 12.93
C ILE A 195 15.31 -6.26 13.10
N VAL A 196 14.26 -6.85 13.66
CA VAL A 196 14.07 -8.30 13.72
C VAL A 196 13.10 -8.70 12.62
N LEU A 197 13.59 -9.45 11.64
CA LEU A 197 12.76 -10.06 10.60
C LEU A 197 12.53 -11.53 10.92
N ARG A 198 11.29 -12.00 10.77
CA ARG A 198 10.92 -13.42 10.85
C ARG A 198 10.12 -13.78 9.61
N HIS A 199 10.61 -14.74 8.82
CA HIS A 199 9.90 -15.22 7.64
C HIS A 199 8.61 -15.96 8.04
N ALA A 200 7.47 -15.60 7.45
CA ALA A 200 6.17 -16.07 7.90
C ALA A 200 5.94 -17.58 7.70
N ARG A 201 6.69 -18.22 6.78
CA ARG A 201 6.57 -19.66 6.47
C ARG A 201 7.65 -20.55 7.06
N THR A 202 8.86 -20.03 7.23
CA THR A 202 10.01 -20.83 7.64
C THR A 202 10.50 -20.49 9.04
N ASP A 203 9.96 -19.43 9.65
CA ASP A 203 10.41 -18.89 10.92
C ASP A 203 11.88 -18.48 10.96
N ARG A 204 12.52 -18.41 9.80
CA ARG A 204 13.89 -17.90 9.66
C ARG A 204 13.94 -16.49 10.23
N ARG A 205 14.74 -16.34 11.28
CA ARG A 205 14.97 -15.08 11.97
C ARG A 205 16.24 -14.42 11.43
N GLN A 206 16.16 -13.12 11.17
CA GLN A 206 17.30 -12.28 10.83
C GLN A 206 17.29 -11.06 11.71
N LEU A 207 18.47 -10.66 12.16
CA LEU A 207 18.68 -9.50 12.99
C LEU A 207 19.57 -8.53 12.24
N LEU A 208 19.11 -7.30 12.08
CA LEU A 208 19.85 -6.26 11.37
C LEU A 208 19.88 -4.97 12.20
N ALA A 209 21.02 -4.29 12.20
CA ALA A 209 21.13 -2.90 12.56
C ALA A 209 20.86 -2.05 11.32
N ALA A 210 20.09 -0.98 11.46
CA ALA A 210 19.87 0.00 10.41
C ALA A 210 20.23 1.39 10.90
N CYS A 211 20.91 2.15 10.04
CA CYS A 211 21.13 3.59 10.20
C CYS A 211 20.58 4.29 8.97
N SER A 212 19.59 5.16 9.17
CA SER A 212 18.94 5.90 8.09
C SER A 212 19.19 7.39 8.28
N ILE A 213 19.53 8.08 7.18
CA ILE A 213 19.77 9.51 7.15
C ILE A 213 18.78 10.16 6.18
N HIS A 214 18.31 11.36 6.53
CA HIS A 214 17.52 12.22 5.65
C HIS A 214 18.14 13.59 5.63
N LEU A 215 18.60 14.02 4.45
CA LEU A 215 19.23 15.33 4.24
C LEU A 215 18.19 16.43 3.92
N GLY A 216 16.91 16.05 3.82
CA GLY A 216 15.80 16.88 3.36
C GLY A 216 15.28 16.45 1.99
N ASN A 217 14.08 16.90 1.64
CA ASN A 217 13.40 16.55 0.38
C ASN A 217 13.39 15.02 0.15
N THR A 218 13.96 14.57 -0.97
CA THR A 218 14.02 13.18 -1.42
C THR A 218 15.34 12.49 -1.11
N ASP A 219 16.28 13.17 -0.46
CA ASP A 219 17.62 12.64 -0.19
C ASP A 219 17.61 11.80 1.09
N LEU A 220 17.33 10.50 0.91
CA LEU A 220 17.41 9.51 1.98
C LEU A 220 18.35 8.38 1.60
N SER A 221 19.06 7.89 2.62
CA SER A 221 19.88 6.71 2.51
C SER A 221 19.77 5.90 3.79
N CYS A 222 19.84 4.58 3.68
CA CYS A 222 19.83 3.64 4.77
C CYS A 222 21.00 2.67 4.61
N VAL A 223 21.81 2.51 5.65
CA VAL A 223 22.89 1.54 5.71
C VAL A 223 22.50 0.44 6.68
N LEU A 224 22.74 -0.81 6.27
CA LEU A 224 22.34 -2.00 7.01
C LEU A 224 23.55 -2.84 7.39
N LYS A 225 23.50 -3.41 8.60
CA LYS A 225 24.48 -4.38 9.08
C LYS A 225 23.78 -5.60 9.67
N PRO A 226 24.05 -6.83 9.18
CA PRO A 226 23.63 -8.04 9.87
C PRO A 226 24.24 -8.08 11.29
N LEU A 227 23.45 -8.54 12.25
CA LEU A 227 23.89 -8.74 13.63
C LEU A 227 23.76 -10.21 14.01
N ASP A 228 24.76 -10.74 14.70
CA ASP A 228 24.69 -12.08 15.28
C ASP A 228 23.88 -12.06 16.58
N GLU A 229 24.00 -10.99 17.37
CA GLU A 229 23.33 -10.84 18.66
C GLU A 229 22.74 -9.44 18.89
N PRO A 230 21.67 -9.31 19.70
CA PRO A 230 21.05 -8.02 20.00
C PRO A 230 21.99 -7.00 20.62
N ALA A 231 22.90 -7.43 21.50
CA ALA A 231 23.81 -6.57 22.25
C ALA A 231 24.82 -5.81 21.36
N ALA A 232 25.13 -6.34 20.18
CA ALA A 232 26.04 -5.70 19.23
C ALA A 232 25.49 -4.39 18.62
N PHE A 233 24.20 -4.09 18.80
CA PHE A 233 23.57 -2.88 18.25
C PHE A 233 23.96 -1.59 18.98
N GLU A 234 23.93 -1.61 20.32
CA GLU A 234 24.03 -0.41 21.13
C GLU A 234 25.32 0.39 20.90
N PRO A 235 26.52 -0.23 20.83
CA PRO A 235 27.77 0.49 20.53
C PRO A 235 27.76 1.16 19.15
N LEU A 236 27.09 0.56 18.16
CA LEU A 236 26.98 1.11 16.80
C LEU A 236 26.08 2.35 16.79
N ALA A 237 24.93 2.25 17.46
CA ALA A 237 23.98 3.34 17.59
C ALA A 237 24.59 4.53 18.36
N ASP A 238 25.26 4.27 19.48
CA ASP A 238 25.93 5.29 20.29
C ASP A 238 26.98 6.07 19.49
N LYS A 239 27.82 5.37 18.70
CA LYS A 239 28.84 6.02 17.87
C LYS A 239 28.23 7.05 16.92
N VAL A 240 27.12 6.69 16.25
CA VAL A 240 26.44 7.59 15.30
C VAL A 240 25.70 8.71 16.04
N VAL A 241 24.95 8.41 17.10
CA VAL A 241 24.18 9.39 17.86
C VAL A 241 25.09 10.43 18.52
N CYS A 242 26.21 10.01 19.12
CA CYS A 242 27.20 10.91 19.69
C CYS A 242 27.85 11.80 18.63
N SER A 243 28.22 11.24 17.46
CA SER A 243 28.74 12.02 16.32
C SER A 243 27.72 13.07 15.86
N PHE A 244 26.45 12.70 15.76
CA PHE A 244 25.38 13.62 15.38
C PHE A 244 25.19 14.77 16.39
N ASN A 245 25.09 14.42 17.68
CA ASN A 245 24.80 15.35 18.76
C ASN A 245 25.97 16.30 19.05
N SER A 246 27.21 15.87 18.82
CA SER A 246 28.40 16.71 18.98
C SER A 246 28.54 17.82 17.93
N GLY A 247 27.66 17.88 16.93
CA GLY A 247 27.75 18.91 15.90
C GLY A 247 28.59 18.52 14.68
N ALA A 248 28.93 17.22 14.51
CA ALA A 248 29.81 16.77 13.43
C ALA A 248 29.32 17.25 12.03
N SER A 249 30.29 17.46 11.14
CA SER A 249 30.01 17.76 9.72
C SER A 249 29.43 16.53 9.02
N LEU A 250 28.72 16.75 7.90
CA LEU A 250 28.08 15.65 7.15
C LEU A 250 29.10 14.59 6.70
N LEU A 251 30.29 14.99 6.28
CA LEU A 251 31.36 14.06 5.88
C LEU A 251 31.83 13.18 7.04
N VAL A 252 31.98 13.75 8.24
CA VAL A 252 32.36 12.99 9.44
C VAL A 252 31.24 12.02 9.83
N LEU A 253 29.99 12.48 9.77
CA LEU A 253 28.83 11.64 10.06
C LEU A 253 28.71 10.46 9.08
N MET A 254 28.86 10.69 7.79
CA MET A 254 28.79 9.62 6.77
C MET A 254 29.90 8.59 6.94
N ARG A 255 31.15 9.03 7.17
CA ARG A 255 32.25 8.10 7.50
C ARG A 255 32.00 7.34 8.80
N THR A 256 31.38 7.97 9.79
CA THR A 256 31.03 7.32 11.06
C THR A 256 30.00 6.20 10.82
N ILE A 257 28.98 6.48 10.01
CA ILE A 257 27.95 5.51 9.62
C ILE A 257 28.58 4.37 8.83
N GLU A 258 29.41 4.68 7.84
CA GLU A 258 30.10 3.68 7.02
C GLU A 258 30.96 2.74 7.87
N GLN A 259 31.75 3.28 8.80
CA GLN A 259 32.57 2.47 9.71
C GLN A 259 31.75 1.61 10.68
N ALA A 260 30.57 2.08 11.10
CA ALA A 260 29.74 1.37 12.07
C ALA A 260 28.85 0.30 11.41
N PHE A 261 28.19 0.66 10.32
CA PHE A 261 27.14 -0.13 9.66
C PHE A 261 27.61 -0.79 8.35
N GLY A 262 28.57 -0.21 7.63
CA GLY A 262 29.07 -0.72 6.34
C GLY A 262 28.96 0.29 5.20
N SER A 263 29.47 -0.07 4.03
CA SER A 263 29.49 0.81 2.84
C SER A 263 28.24 0.72 1.97
N ASP A 264 27.49 -0.38 2.07
CA ASP A 264 26.35 -0.62 1.19
C ASP A 264 25.14 0.19 1.65
N ASP A 265 24.81 1.19 0.84
CA ASP A 265 23.71 2.11 1.11
C ASP A 265 22.49 1.84 0.22
N TYR A 266 21.33 2.07 0.81
CA TYR A 266 20.02 1.80 0.23
C TYR A 266 19.21 3.09 0.14
N ASP A 267 18.75 3.42 -1.06
CA ASP A 267 17.94 4.61 -1.34
C ASP A 267 16.55 4.25 -1.86
N LEU A 268 15.78 5.29 -2.24
CA LEU A 268 14.42 5.12 -2.78
C LEU A 268 14.36 4.20 -4.02
N ARG A 269 15.41 4.14 -4.84
CA ARG A 269 15.46 3.35 -6.09
C ARG A 269 15.60 1.85 -5.81
N GLN A 270 16.12 1.46 -4.65
CA GLN A 270 16.28 0.06 -4.24
C GLN A 270 15.11 -0.45 -3.38
N LEU A 271 14.10 0.39 -3.12
CA LEU A 271 12.90 -0.02 -2.40
C LEU A 271 11.93 -0.85 -3.26
N LEU A 272 11.10 -1.65 -2.58
CA LEU A 272 9.99 -2.37 -3.20
C LEU A 272 9.05 -1.41 -3.98
N PRO A 273 8.60 -1.75 -5.20
CA PRO A 273 7.89 -0.82 -6.09
C PRO A 273 6.68 -0.12 -5.47
N GLU A 274 5.76 -0.87 -4.86
CA GLU A 274 4.54 -0.33 -4.22
C GLU A 274 4.89 0.63 -3.08
N HIS A 275 5.93 0.27 -2.32
CA HIS A 275 6.34 1.02 -1.14
C HIS A 275 7.16 2.26 -1.50
N ARG A 276 7.91 2.21 -2.59
CA ARG A 276 8.60 3.38 -3.17
C ARG A 276 7.62 4.49 -3.49
N GLN A 277 6.46 4.15 -4.07
CA GLN A 277 5.41 5.13 -4.36
C GLN A 277 4.81 5.72 -3.08
N ALA A 278 4.50 4.88 -2.09
CA ALA A 278 3.96 5.34 -0.81
C ALA A 278 4.94 6.29 -0.08
N LEU A 279 6.22 5.90 -0.01
CA LEU A 279 7.26 6.69 0.64
C LEU A 279 7.52 8.00 -0.09
N SER A 280 7.59 7.96 -1.43
CA SER A 280 7.69 9.15 -2.28
C SER A 280 6.55 10.13 -1.99
N ARG A 281 5.30 9.66 -2.01
CA ARG A 281 4.12 10.50 -1.70
C ARG A 281 4.22 11.15 -0.32
N ALA A 282 4.71 10.42 0.69
CA ALA A 282 4.88 10.95 2.03
C ALA A 282 5.98 12.02 2.12
N LEU A 283 7.12 11.80 1.45
CA LEU A 283 8.23 12.76 1.41
C LEU A 283 7.86 14.06 0.69
N PHE A 284 7.01 13.96 -0.34
CA PHE A 284 6.52 15.13 -1.06
C PHE A 284 5.36 15.83 -0.36
N ALA A 285 4.71 15.22 0.63
CA ALA A 285 3.54 15.82 1.29
C ALA A 285 3.86 17.18 1.94
N PRO A 286 4.95 17.34 2.75
CA PRO A 286 5.28 18.65 3.34
C PRO A 286 5.61 19.72 2.29
N MET A 287 6.26 19.32 1.19
CA MET A 287 6.56 20.23 0.08
C MET A 287 5.28 20.70 -0.61
N ARG A 288 4.35 19.77 -0.86
CA ARG A 288 3.03 20.08 -1.42
C ARG A 288 2.22 21.01 -0.52
N GLU A 289 2.23 20.77 0.79
CA GLU A 289 1.56 21.63 1.77
C GLU A 289 2.12 23.06 1.76
N ARG A 290 3.45 23.19 1.69
CA ARG A 290 4.11 24.50 1.60
C ARG A 290 3.73 25.24 0.32
N TYR A 291 3.74 24.58 -0.83
CA TYR A 291 3.31 25.21 -2.09
C TYR A 291 1.83 25.56 -2.08
N ALA A 292 0.98 24.69 -1.56
CA ALA A 292 -0.45 24.97 -1.39
C ALA A 292 -0.67 26.23 -0.53
N ALA A 293 0.05 26.38 0.58
CA ALA A 293 -0.02 27.58 1.42
C ALA A 293 0.44 28.85 0.67
N GLN A 294 1.42 28.73 -0.23
CA GLN A 294 1.88 29.87 -1.02
C GLN A 294 0.86 30.28 -2.10
N TYR A 295 0.26 29.32 -2.80
CA TYR A 295 -0.83 29.61 -3.75
C TYR A 295 -2.04 30.23 -3.07
N GLU A 296 -2.38 29.74 -1.87
CA GLU A 296 -3.45 30.27 -1.04
C GLU A 296 -3.22 31.75 -0.68
N LEU A 297 -2.00 32.11 -0.28
CA LEU A 297 -1.62 33.49 0.00
C LEU A 297 -1.74 34.36 -1.25
N THR A 298 -1.15 33.93 -2.36
CA THR A 298 -1.22 34.66 -3.64
C THR A 298 -2.66 34.86 -4.09
N PHE A 299 -3.50 33.84 -4.00
CA PHE A 299 -4.92 33.94 -4.35
C PHE A 299 -5.65 34.92 -3.44
N ARG A 300 -5.47 34.82 -2.12
CA ARG A 300 -6.13 35.73 -1.16
C ARG A 300 -5.74 37.19 -1.39
N ASP A 301 -4.46 37.46 -1.63
CA ASP A 301 -3.96 38.82 -1.83
C ASP A 301 -4.41 39.42 -3.19
N SER A 302 -4.73 38.55 -4.16
CA SER A 302 -5.15 38.96 -5.51
C SER A 302 -6.64 38.79 -5.79
N GLU A 303 -7.45 38.34 -4.83
CA GLU A 303 -8.85 37.96 -5.03
C GLU A 303 -9.68 39.10 -5.62
N GLN A 304 -9.56 40.32 -5.08
CA GLN A 304 -10.28 41.49 -5.61
C GLN A 304 -9.86 41.83 -7.04
N THR A 305 -8.58 41.68 -7.37
CA THR A 305 -8.06 41.90 -8.72
C THR A 305 -8.60 40.87 -9.69
N ILE A 306 -8.62 39.59 -9.28
CA ILE A 306 -9.18 38.50 -10.08
C ILE A 306 -10.66 38.76 -10.40
N THR A 307 -11.44 39.14 -9.39
CA THR A 307 -12.85 39.49 -9.55
C THR A 307 -13.04 40.64 -10.55
N ARG A 308 -12.27 41.73 -10.41
CA ARG A 308 -12.35 42.88 -11.33
C ARG A 308 -11.99 42.53 -12.77
N PHE A 309 -10.97 41.69 -12.98
CA PHE A 309 -10.60 41.22 -14.32
C PHE A 309 -11.73 40.42 -14.96
N ARG A 310 -12.36 39.52 -14.19
CA ARG A 310 -13.49 38.71 -14.66
C ARG A 310 -14.73 39.55 -14.96
N GLU A 311 -15.06 40.50 -14.09
CA GLU A 311 -16.17 41.44 -14.31
C GLU A 311 -15.94 42.34 -15.53
N ALA A 312 -14.69 42.74 -15.79
CA ALA A 312 -14.31 43.52 -16.95
C ALA A 312 -14.20 42.71 -18.26
N GLY A 313 -14.40 41.39 -18.21
CA GLY A 313 -14.22 40.49 -19.36
C GLY A 313 -12.77 40.38 -19.85
N LEU A 314 -11.80 40.72 -19.00
CA LEU A 314 -10.37 40.69 -19.34
C LEU A 314 -9.76 39.32 -19.05
N PRO A 315 -8.77 38.87 -19.84
CA PRO A 315 -8.03 37.66 -19.55
C PRO A 315 -7.21 37.83 -18.27
N LEU A 316 -7.30 36.85 -17.37
CA LEU A 316 -6.44 36.81 -16.18
C LEU A 316 -5.00 36.49 -16.58
N PRO A 317 -4.00 37.15 -15.97
CA PRO A 317 -2.61 36.71 -16.04
C PRO A 317 -2.47 35.24 -15.62
N GLU A 318 -1.62 34.49 -16.32
CA GLU A 318 -1.48 33.03 -16.16
C GLU A 318 -1.11 32.66 -14.72
N GLU A 319 -0.24 33.44 -14.08
CA GLU A 319 0.23 33.20 -12.71
C GLU A 319 -0.90 33.34 -11.69
N LEU A 320 -1.79 34.33 -11.87
CA LEU A 320 -2.95 34.54 -11.01
C LEU A 320 -4.01 33.47 -11.24
N ALA A 321 -4.21 33.08 -12.51
CA ALA A 321 -5.13 32.01 -12.86
C ALA A 321 -4.69 30.67 -12.24
N LEU A 322 -3.41 30.32 -12.35
CA LEU A 322 -2.85 29.11 -11.79
C LEU A 322 -2.92 29.10 -10.25
N ALA A 323 -2.56 30.22 -9.59
CA ALA A 323 -2.63 30.34 -8.14
C ALA A 323 -4.08 30.17 -7.63
N ALA A 324 -5.05 30.82 -8.28
CA ALA A 324 -6.46 30.71 -7.94
C ALA A 324 -6.98 29.29 -8.13
N GLN A 325 -6.67 28.65 -9.26
CA GLN A 325 -7.11 27.29 -9.55
C GLN A 325 -6.53 26.28 -8.55
N LEU A 326 -5.24 26.38 -8.20
CA LEU A 326 -4.60 25.49 -7.23
C LEU A 326 -5.12 25.71 -5.81
N ALA A 327 -5.31 26.97 -5.39
CA ALA A 327 -5.87 27.31 -4.08
C ALA A 327 -7.31 26.79 -3.91
N LEU A 328 -8.19 27.06 -4.89
CA LEU A 328 -9.58 26.60 -4.84
C LEU A 328 -9.69 25.07 -4.87
N ASN A 329 -8.84 24.40 -5.64
CA ASN A 329 -8.78 22.93 -5.64
C ASN A 329 -8.37 22.36 -4.27
N GLU A 330 -7.38 22.95 -3.61
CA GLU A 330 -6.98 22.48 -2.27
C GLU A 330 -8.02 22.81 -1.20
N ARG A 331 -8.68 23.97 -1.25
CA ARG A 331 -9.83 24.30 -0.40
C ARG A 331 -10.97 23.30 -0.59
N PHE A 332 -11.32 23.00 -1.83
CA PHE A 332 -12.37 22.05 -2.18
C PHE A 332 -12.05 20.64 -1.66
N LYS A 333 -10.83 20.14 -1.88
CA LYS A 333 -10.38 18.85 -1.34
C LYS A 333 -10.47 18.80 0.19
N ARG A 334 -10.01 19.84 0.89
CA ARG A 334 -10.09 19.91 2.37
C ARG A 334 -11.52 19.96 2.87
N ALA A 335 -12.38 20.78 2.24
CA ALA A 335 -13.79 20.87 2.60
C ALA A 335 -14.50 19.53 2.38
N ALA A 336 -14.28 18.88 1.24
CA ALA A 336 -14.85 17.56 0.94
C ALA A 336 -14.34 16.47 1.91
N ALA A 337 -13.05 16.49 2.28
CA ALA A 337 -12.49 15.55 3.24
C ALA A 337 -12.97 15.77 4.68
N SER A 338 -13.39 17.00 5.02
CA SER A 338 -13.96 17.34 6.33
C SER A 338 -15.44 17.02 6.49
N LEU A 339 -16.12 16.58 5.40
CA LEU A 339 -17.52 16.18 5.47
C LEU A 339 -17.65 14.97 6.39
N SER A 340 -18.40 15.15 7.47
CA SER A 340 -18.74 14.08 8.39
C SER A 340 -20.07 13.43 7.99
N VAL A 341 -20.19 12.14 8.31
CA VAL A 341 -21.47 11.43 8.29
C VAL A 341 -22.30 11.81 9.53
N GLU A 342 -21.64 12.22 10.63
CA GLU A 342 -22.28 12.67 11.86
C GLU A 342 -21.55 13.83 12.55
N PRO A 343 -22.25 14.91 12.91
CA PRO A 343 -23.60 15.27 12.46
C PRO A 343 -23.63 15.62 10.96
N PHE A 344 -24.77 15.39 10.28
CA PHE A 344 -24.97 15.94 8.93
C PHE A 344 -25.23 17.44 9.06
N GLU A 345 -24.25 18.25 8.66
CA GLU A 345 -24.35 19.71 8.69
C GLU A 345 -24.54 20.25 7.28
N VAL A 346 -25.74 20.75 6.97
CA VAL A 346 -26.03 21.40 5.66
C VAL A 346 -24.99 22.48 5.34
N ALA A 347 -24.60 23.27 6.35
CA ALA A 347 -23.56 24.30 6.22
C ALA A 347 -22.21 23.75 5.73
N ALA A 348 -21.86 22.50 6.03
CA ALA A 348 -20.62 21.88 5.55
C ALA A 348 -20.67 21.60 4.05
N TYR A 349 -21.82 21.16 3.55
CA TYR A 349 -22.04 20.93 2.13
C TYR A 349 -22.22 22.25 1.36
N GLU A 350 -22.85 23.26 1.96
CA GLU A 350 -22.94 24.61 1.39
C GLU A 350 -21.56 25.25 1.22
N ARG A 351 -20.61 25.02 2.14
CA ARG A 351 -19.22 25.45 1.97
C ARG A 351 -18.58 24.82 0.72
N VAL A 352 -18.85 23.54 0.47
CA VAL A 352 -18.35 22.83 -0.72
C VAL A 352 -18.98 23.40 -2.00
N LEU A 353 -20.29 23.65 -2.00
CA LEU A 353 -21.02 24.28 -3.10
C LEU A 353 -20.53 25.71 -3.39
N ALA A 354 -20.29 26.52 -2.36
CA ALA A 354 -19.78 27.87 -2.51
C ALA A 354 -18.41 27.90 -3.22
N LEU A 355 -17.56 26.89 -2.97
CA LEU A 355 -16.27 26.77 -3.66
C LEU A 355 -16.44 26.41 -5.15
N VAL A 356 -17.40 25.55 -5.48
CA VAL A 356 -17.74 25.22 -6.88
C VAL A 356 -18.27 26.44 -7.61
N GLU A 357 -19.19 27.18 -6.99
CA GLU A 357 -19.76 28.41 -7.54
C GLU A 357 -18.68 29.49 -7.70
N GLN A 358 -17.80 29.66 -6.71
CA GLN A 358 -16.68 30.59 -6.79
C GLN A 358 -15.72 30.24 -7.94
N ALA A 359 -15.36 28.96 -8.09
CA ALA A 359 -14.54 28.51 -9.21
C ALA A 359 -15.22 28.77 -10.56
N GLY A 360 -16.54 28.52 -10.65
CA GLY A 360 -17.34 28.81 -11.84
C GLY A 360 -17.35 30.30 -12.21
N ARG A 361 -17.51 31.21 -11.25
CA ARG A 361 -17.42 32.67 -11.47
C ARG A 361 -16.07 33.09 -12.05
N TYR A 362 -15.00 32.43 -11.64
CA TYR A 362 -13.66 32.67 -12.15
C TYR A 362 -13.30 31.82 -13.38
N GLY A 363 -14.25 31.06 -13.94
CA GLY A 363 -14.02 30.26 -15.15
C GLY A 363 -13.05 29.09 -14.94
N PHE A 364 -12.91 28.58 -13.72
CA PHE A 364 -12.05 27.44 -13.40
C PHE A 364 -12.89 26.17 -13.19
N ALA A 365 -12.43 25.05 -13.76
CA ALA A 365 -12.93 23.73 -13.42
C ALA A 365 -12.17 23.20 -12.20
N LEU A 366 -12.92 22.81 -11.15
CA LEU A 366 -12.34 22.10 -10.01
C LEU A 366 -12.06 20.65 -10.38
N SER A 367 -10.93 20.14 -9.92
CA SER A 367 -10.57 18.73 -10.06
C SER A 367 -11.44 17.90 -9.13
N LEU A 368 -12.43 17.23 -9.72
CA LEU A 368 -13.28 16.28 -9.01
C LEU A 368 -12.51 15.00 -8.65
N GLU A 369 -11.45 14.61 -9.37
CA GLU A 369 -10.78 13.30 -9.17
C GLU A 369 -10.35 13.03 -7.73
N ALA A 370 -9.77 14.02 -7.04
CA ALA A 370 -9.28 13.85 -5.68
C ALA A 370 -10.35 14.03 -4.59
N ALA A 371 -11.45 14.71 -4.91
CA ALA A 371 -12.51 15.07 -3.95
C ALA A 371 -13.82 14.29 -4.19
N ALA A 372 -13.98 13.65 -5.35
CA ALA A 372 -15.15 12.89 -5.74
C ALA A 372 -15.37 11.71 -4.80
N GLN A 373 -14.33 10.93 -4.49
CA GLN A 373 -14.49 9.78 -3.60
C GLN A 373 -14.91 10.17 -2.17
N PRO A 374 -14.23 11.10 -1.47
CA PRO A 374 -14.70 11.56 -0.15
C PRO A 374 -16.12 12.12 -0.20
N LEU A 375 -16.43 12.95 -1.20
CA LEU A 375 -17.74 13.57 -1.37
C LEU A 375 -18.85 12.53 -1.61
N GLN A 376 -18.64 11.62 -2.55
CA GLN A 376 -19.58 10.54 -2.88
C GLN A 376 -19.80 9.63 -1.68
N ARG A 377 -18.73 9.25 -0.96
CA ARG A 377 -18.83 8.42 0.24
C ARG A 377 -19.63 9.12 1.34
N ALA A 378 -19.36 10.41 1.59
CA ALA A 378 -20.06 11.18 2.61
C ALA A 378 -21.55 11.35 2.27
N LEU A 379 -21.88 11.73 1.03
CA LEU A 379 -23.26 11.88 0.58
C LEU A 379 -24.03 10.55 0.57
N LEU A 380 -23.42 9.46 0.10
CA LEU A 380 -24.01 8.12 0.13
C LEU A 380 -24.32 7.66 1.56
N ALA A 381 -23.34 7.82 2.46
CA ALA A 381 -23.50 7.44 3.86
C ALA A 381 -24.57 8.29 4.56
N ALA A 382 -24.61 9.60 4.31
CA ALA A 382 -25.64 10.49 4.82
C ALA A 382 -27.04 10.11 4.31
N LEU A 383 -27.19 9.89 2.99
CA LEU A 383 -28.46 9.49 2.37
C LEU A 383 -28.99 8.19 2.96
N ARG A 384 -28.17 7.12 2.95
CA ARG A 384 -28.55 5.80 3.47
C ARG A 384 -29.02 5.87 4.91
N ARG A 385 -28.30 6.63 5.73
CA ARG A 385 -28.60 6.77 7.15
C ARG A 385 -29.86 7.60 7.41
N LEU A 386 -30.06 8.70 6.71
CA LEU A 386 -31.26 9.53 6.85
C LEU A 386 -32.52 8.75 6.46
N VAL A 387 -32.45 7.95 5.39
CA VAL A 387 -33.53 7.04 4.98
C VAL A 387 -33.75 5.95 6.04
N ALA A 388 -32.69 5.26 6.50
CA ALA A 388 -32.81 4.24 7.53
C ALA A 388 -33.40 4.78 8.85
N GLY A 389 -32.94 5.96 9.28
CA GLY A 389 -33.44 6.63 10.48
C GLY A 389 -34.89 7.06 10.34
N ALA A 390 -35.30 7.54 9.17
CA ALA A 390 -36.71 7.85 8.89
C ALA A 390 -37.59 6.60 8.91
N VAL A 391 -37.14 5.48 8.32
CA VAL A 391 -37.87 4.20 8.35
C VAL A 391 -38.08 3.70 9.78
N GLN A 392 -37.07 3.85 10.65
CA GLN A 392 -37.12 3.41 12.06
C GLN A 392 -37.83 4.39 13.00
N ALA A 393 -38.08 5.64 12.56
CA ALA A 393 -38.68 6.66 13.40
C ALA A 393 -40.17 6.41 13.65
N ARG A 394 -40.65 6.82 14.84
CA ARG A 394 -42.08 6.81 15.18
C ARG A 394 -42.85 7.79 14.29
N HIS A 395 -44.15 7.51 14.08
CA HIS A 395 -45.07 8.40 13.36
C HIS A 395 -44.93 9.87 13.85
N GLY A 396 -44.93 10.81 12.90
CA GLY A 396 -44.73 12.24 13.14
C GLY A 396 -43.27 12.72 13.20
N HIS A 397 -42.28 11.82 13.30
CA HIS A 397 -40.84 12.19 13.35
C HIS A 397 -40.07 11.81 12.07
N ARG A 398 -40.76 11.25 11.07
CA ARG A 398 -40.20 10.71 9.83
C ARG A 398 -39.89 11.80 8.80
N GLY A 399 -40.75 12.82 8.73
CA GLY A 399 -40.67 13.89 7.72
C GLY A 399 -39.35 14.67 7.74
N GLY A 400 -38.76 14.89 8.92
CA GLY A 400 -37.47 15.58 9.03
C GLY A 400 -36.32 14.81 8.39
N GLY A 401 -36.29 13.48 8.57
CA GLY A 401 -35.26 12.61 7.96
C GLY A 401 -35.41 12.49 6.45
N LEU A 402 -36.65 12.35 5.96
CA LEU A 402 -36.93 12.26 4.51
C LEU A 402 -36.70 13.60 3.79
N ALA A 403 -37.03 14.73 4.42
CA ALA A 403 -36.71 16.05 3.88
C ALA A 403 -35.19 16.27 3.79
N ALA A 404 -34.44 15.89 4.84
CA ALA A 404 -32.98 15.96 4.81
C ALA A 404 -32.37 15.02 3.74
N ALA A 405 -32.95 13.84 3.52
CA ALA A 405 -32.52 12.93 2.45
C ALA A 405 -32.72 13.56 1.06
N LEU A 406 -33.82 14.29 0.85
CA LEU A 406 -34.06 15.04 -0.39
C LEU A 406 -33.03 16.17 -0.58
N GLU A 407 -32.66 16.87 0.50
CA GLU A 407 -31.59 17.88 0.47
C GLU A 407 -30.22 17.27 0.09
N VAL A 408 -29.89 16.08 0.58
CA VAL A 408 -28.66 15.37 0.18
C VAL A 408 -28.63 15.10 -1.32
N LEU A 409 -29.75 14.65 -1.90
CA LEU A 409 -29.87 14.41 -3.34
C LEU A 409 -29.76 15.71 -4.16
N SER A 410 -30.35 16.80 -3.67
CA SER A 410 -30.23 18.13 -4.27
C SER A 410 -28.78 18.64 -4.28
N VAL A 411 -28.07 18.50 -3.15
CA VAL A 411 -26.65 18.83 -3.04
C VAL A 411 -25.81 17.98 -4.00
N ALA A 412 -26.08 16.69 -4.08
CA ALA A 412 -25.36 15.77 -4.96
C ALA A 412 -25.46 16.18 -6.44
N GLU A 413 -26.66 16.51 -6.88
CA GLU A 413 -26.92 16.97 -8.24
C GLU A 413 -26.19 18.29 -8.54
N ARG A 414 -26.28 19.27 -7.63
CA ARG A 414 -25.59 20.56 -7.78
C ARG A 414 -24.07 20.42 -7.84
N LEU A 415 -23.52 19.41 -7.16
CA LEU A 415 -22.09 19.09 -7.19
C LEU A 415 -21.69 18.20 -8.39
N GLY A 416 -22.66 17.72 -9.19
CA GLY A 416 -22.42 16.74 -10.25
C GLY A 416 -21.89 15.40 -9.72
N ALA A 417 -22.12 15.10 -8.44
CA ALA A 417 -21.63 13.89 -7.79
C ALA A 417 -22.54 12.71 -8.16
N LYS A 418 -21.97 11.69 -8.80
CA LYS A 418 -22.69 10.42 -9.03
C LYS A 418 -22.75 9.63 -7.72
N ILE A 419 -23.94 9.46 -7.17
CA ILE A 419 -24.19 8.66 -5.97
C ILE A 419 -24.88 7.37 -6.39
N ASP A 420 -24.46 6.25 -5.79
CA ASP A 420 -25.18 4.99 -5.88
C ASP A 420 -26.46 5.05 -5.04
N LEU A 421 -27.63 5.07 -5.70
CA LEU A 421 -28.92 5.22 -5.03
C LEU A 421 -29.48 3.89 -4.52
N GLU A 422 -28.96 2.75 -4.98
CA GLU A 422 -29.51 1.41 -4.72
C GLU A 422 -29.72 1.12 -3.23
N PRO A 423 -28.76 1.41 -2.32
CA PRO A 423 -28.95 1.13 -0.90
C PRO A 423 -30.10 1.94 -0.25
N ALA A 424 -30.34 3.17 -0.72
CA ALA A 424 -31.42 4.00 -0.21
C ALA A 424 -32.77 3.62 -0.82
N GLN A 425 -32.77 3.25 -2.11
CA GLN A 425 -33.94 2.72 -2.82
C GLN A 425 -34.47 1.46 -2.14
N GLU A 426 -33.61 0.48 -1.86
CA GLU A 426 -34.02 -0.80 -1.27
C GLU A 426 -34.61 -0.61 0.14
N LEU A 427 -33.97 0.22 0.97
CA LEU A 427 -34.47 0.53 2.32
C LEU A 427 -35.87 1.16 2.30
N LEU A 428 -36.07 2.15 1.42
CA LEU A 428 -37.35 2.83 1.32
C LEU A 428 -38.43 1.93 0.68
N PHE A 429 -38.06 1.15 -0.33
CA PHE A 429 -38.94 0.19 -0.99
C PHE A 429 -39.41 -0.91 -0.03
N GLN A 430 -38.50 -1.53 0.73
CA GLN A 430 -38.87 -2.53 1.74
C GLN A 430 -39.81 -1.95 2.80
N ALA A 431 -39.52 -0.74 3.30
CA ALA A 431 -40.36 -0.09 4.30
C ALA A 431 -41.78 0.21 3.78
N LEU A 432 -41.91 0.62 2.52
CA LEU A 432 -43.20 0.84 1.86
C LEU A 432 -43.96 -0.49 1.66
N LYS A 433 -43.26 -1.53 1.17
CA LYS A 433 -43.84 -2.85 0.90
C LYS A 433 -44.32 -3.56 2.16
N GLU A 434 -43.58 -3.44 3.26
CA GLU A 434 -43.92 -4.06 4.55
C GLU A 434 -44.93 -3.24 5.36
N GLY A 435 -45.35 -2.07 4.86
CA GLY A 435 -46.29 -1.18 5.56
C GLY A 435 -45.68 -0.45 6.77
N HIS A 436 -44.36 -0.48 6.93
CA HIS A 436 -43.66 0.22 8.00
C HIS A 436 -43.64 1.75 7.79
N LEU A 437 -43.70 2.19 6.53
CA LEU A 437 -43.75 3.60 6.15
C LEU A 437 -44.93 3.81 5.18
N PRO A 438 -45.98 4.55 5.56
CA PRO A 438 -47.11 4.77 4.67
C PRO A 438 -46.71 5.76 3.55
N PRO A 439 -47.21 5.60 2.32
CA PRO A 439 -46.70 6.34 1.17
C PRO A 439 -46.94 7.86 1.20
N ASP A 440 -48.01 8.29 1.86
CA ASP A 440 -48.40 9.68 2.09
C ASP A 440 -47.42 10.43 3.02
N GLU A 441 -46.66 9.72 3.85
CA GLU A 441 -45.60 10.29 4.67
C GLU A 441 -44.28 10.49 3.89
N VAL A 442 -44.16 10.00 2.66
CA VAL A 442 -42.96 10.13 1.83
C VAL A 442 -43.11 11.31 0.86
N PRO A 443 -42.18 12.29 0.85
CA PRO A 443 -42.21 13.36 -0.13
C PRO A 443 -42.19 12.81 -1.56
N GLN A 444 -43.17 13.19 -2.38
CA GLN A 444 -43.27 12.70 -3.77
C GLN A 444 -41.98 12.94 -4.57
N ARG A 445 -41.33 14.10 -4.38
CA ARG A 445 -40.03 14.41 -5.00
C ARG A 445 -38.93 13.43 -4.62
N LEU A 446 -38.96 12.86 -3.41
CA LEU A 446 -37.96 11.88 -2.98
C LEU A 446 -38.18 10.55 -3.72
N LEU A 447 -39.43 10.11 -3.88
CA LEU A 447 -39.77 8.92 -4.67
C LEU A 447 -39.33 9.06 -6.12
N GLU A 448 -39.62 10.20 -6.75
CA GLU A 448 -39.21 10.51 -8.13
C GLU A 448 -37.68 10.49 -8.27
N ARG A 449 -36.96 11.13 -7.35
CA ARG A 449 -35.48 11.18 -7.36
C ARG A 449 -34.83 9.83 -7.11
N LEU A 450 -35.48 8.96 -6.34
CA LEU A 450 -35.06 7.58 -6.12
C LEU A 450 -35.64 6.62 -7.17
N ALA A 451 -36.31 7.11 -8.22
CA ALA A 451 -36.93 6.28 -9.25
C ALA A 451 -37.87 5.17 -8.70
N LEU A 452 -38.53 5.45 -7.57
CA LEU A 452 -39.56 4.59 -7.00
C LEU A 452 -40.91 5.07 -7.54
N ALA A 453 -41.61 4.21 -8.30
CA ALA A 453 -42.84 4.58 -8.99
C ALA A 453 -43.98 4.92 -7.99
N PRO A 454 -44.71 6.05 -8.16
CA PRO A 454 -45.86 6.40 -7.32
C PRO A 454 -47.03 5.40 -7.41
N SER A 455 -47.11 4.63 -8.50
CA SER A 455 -48.25 3.77 -8.86
C SER A 455 -48.44 2.53 -7.99
N TRP A 456 -47.70 2.39 -6.88
CA TRP A 456 -47.85 1.30 -5.91
C TRP A 456 -48.87 1.61 -4.80
N CYS A 457 -49.35 2.85 -4.72
CA CYS A 457 -50.30 3.29 -3.68
C CYS A 457 -51.76 3.09 -4.07
N ASP A 458 -52.05 2.96 -5.37
CA ASP A 458 -53.40 2.77 -5.89
C ASP A 458 -53.65 1.28 -6.18
N GLY A 459 -53.90 0.49 -5.14
CA GLY A 459 -54.43 -0.87 -5.31
C GLY A 459 -53.85 -1.92 -4.39
N CYS A 460 -54.17 -1.83 -3.10
CA CYS A 460 -54.24 -2.97 -2.20
C CYS A 460 -55.50 -2.81 -1.34
N ASP A 461 -56.66 -3.11 -1.93
CA ASP A 461 -57.82 -3.63 -1.19
C ASP A 461 -57.71 -5.16 -1.11
#